data_AF-A0A8T0V2X7-F1
#
_entry.id   AF-A0A8T0V2X7-F1
#
_cell.length_a   1.000
_cell.length_b   1.000
_cell.length_c   1.000
_cell.angle_alpha   90.00
_cell.angle_beta   90.00
_cell.angle_gamma   90.00
#
_symmetry.space_group_name_H-M   'P 1'
#
loop_
_entity.id
_entity.type
_entity.pdbx_description
1 polymer ?
#
loop_
_entity_poly.entity_id
_entity_poly.type
_entity_poly.pdbx_seq_one_letter_code
_entity_poly.pdbx_strand_id
1 'polypeptide(L)'
;MEPSRSNLSAAIAVLLLVIVAAEIGSVGAREPPCSHLSGTFPGPCFDDYLCELTCLHESVDNIMGACSDWAEKCYCVTRCPPPAS
;
A
#
# COMPACT_ATOMS: atom_id res chain seq x y z
N MET A 1 -10.87 -44.18 32.70
CA MET A 1 -9.96 -43.03 32.55
C MET A 1 -10.80 -41.77 32.50
N GLU A 2 -10.70 -40.92 33.52
CA GLU A 2 -11.29 -39.58 33.45
C GLU A 2 -10.35 -38.69 32.63
N PRO A 3 -10.82 -37.98 31.60
CA PRO A 3 -9.99 -36.98 30.95
C PRO A 3 -9.64 -35.92 32.01
N SER A 4 -8.36 -35.83 32.38
CA SER A 4 -7.89 -34.83 33.34
C SER A 4 -8.35 -33.43 32.90
N ARG A 5 -9.01 -32.71 33.81
CA ARG A 5 -9.56 -31.35 33.63
C ARG A 5 -8.56 -30.37 32.99
N SER A 6 -7.26 -30.60 33.20
CA SER A 6 -6.16 -29.83 32.60
C SER A 6 -6.13 -29.93 31.07
N ASN A 7 -6.37 -31.12 30.51
CA ASN A 7 -6.37 -31.35 29.06
C ASN A 7 -7.58 -30.70 28.38
N LEU A 8 -8.72 -30.64 29.07
CA LEU A 8 -9.93 -29.99 28.57
C LEU A 8 -9.75 -28.47 28.48
N SER A 9 -9.14 -27.87 29.50
CA SER A 9 -8.85 -26.42 29.55
C SER A 9 -7.86 -26.00 28.48
N ALA A 10 -6.82 -26.80 28.23
CA ALA A 10 -5.84 -26.53 27.18
C ALA A 10 -6.47 -26.65 25.78
N ALA A 11 -7.29 -27.67 25.54
CA ALA A 11 -7.97 -27.84 24.26
C ALA A 11 -8.95 -26.68 23.95
N ILE A 12 -9.67 -26.20 24.96
CA ILE A 12 -10.56 -25.03 24.83
C ILE A 12 -9.74 -23.77 24.53
N ALA A 13 -8.61 -23.55 25.22
CA ALA A 13 -7.75 -22.41 24.96
C ALA A 13 -7.15 -22.43 23.55
N VAL A 14 -6.70 -23.60 23.08
CA VAL A 14 -6.19 -23.77 21.70
C VAL A 14 -7.29 -23.53 20.67
N LEU A 15 -8.50 -24.06 20.90
CA LEU A 15 -9.64 -23.86 19.99
C LEU A 15 -10.04 -22.38 19.92
N LEU A 16 -10.07 -21.68 21.05
CA LEU A 16 -10.33 -20.23 21.08
C LEU A 16 -9.25 -19.43 20.33
N LEU A 17 -7.97 -19.81 20.45
CA LEU A 17 -6.88 -19.16 19.71
C LEU A 17 -7.00 -19.35 18.19
N VAL A 18 -7.41 -20.54 17.74
CA VAL A 18 -7.60 -20.83 16.31
C VAL A 18 -8.75 -20.03 15.70
N ILE A 19 -9.84 -19.83 16.45
CA ILE A 19 -10.99 -19.03 15.98
C ILE A 19 -10.62 -17.54 15.85
N VAL A 20 -9.85 -16.99 16.78
CA VAL A 20 -9.40 -15.58 16.71
C VAL A 20 -8.44 -15.33 15.54
N ALA A 21 -7.63 -16.33 15.15
CA ALA A 21 -6.72 -16.22 14.02
C ALA A 21 -7.41 -16.35 12.64
N ALA A 22 -8.62 -16.91 12.58
CA ALA A 22 -9.35 -17.14 11.32
C ALA A 22 -9.99 -15.87 10.75
N GLU A 23 -10.16 -14.82 11.56
CA GLU A 23 -10.81 -13.57 11.19
C GLU A 23 -9.82 -12.50 10.70
N ILE A 24 -8.69 -12.89 10.09
CA ILE A 24 -7.89 -11.95 9.31
C ILE A 24 -8.45 -11.95 7.88
N GLY A 25 -9.64 -11.36 7.74
CA GLY A 25 -10.15 -10.98 6.44
C GLY A 25 -9.12 -10.08 5.75
N SER A 26 -8.77 -10.42 4.50
CA SER A 26 -7.92 -9.58 3.66
C SER A 26 -8.59 -8.21 3.55
N VAL A 27 -8.12 -7.26 4.35
CA VAL A 27 -8.52 -5.86 4.25
C VAL A 27 -8.06 -5.44 2.87
N GLY A 28 -9.00 -5.36 1.93
CA GLY A 28 -8.72 -5.18 0.50
C GLY A 28 -7.59 -4.18 0.33
N ALA A 29 -6.39 -4.69 0.05
CA ALA A 29 -5.22 -3.88 -0.11
C ALA A 29 -5.53 -2.99 -1.31
N ARG A 30 -5.87 -1.73 -1.05
CA ARG A 30 -5.90 -0.73 -2.12
C ARG A 30 -4.53 -0.82 -2.76
N GLU A 31 -4.50 -1.18 -4.03
CA GLU A 31 -3.23 -1.34 -4.72
C GLU A 31 -2.39 -0.09 -4.51
N PRO A 32 -1.08 -0.25 -4.23
CA PRO A 32 -0.22 0.90 -4.09
C PRO A 32 -0.35 1.73 -5.36
N PRO A 33 -0.46 3.07 -5.25
CA PRO A 33 -0.60 3.90 -6.42
C PRO A 33 0.61 3.74 -7.35
N CYS A 34 0.37 3.86 -8.65
CA CYS A 34 1.40 3.68 -9.66
C CYS A 34 2.23 4.96 -9.74
N SER A 35 3.54 4.84 -9.92
CA SER A 35 4.41 6.01 -10.12
C SER A 35 5.26 5.88 -11.37
N HIS A 36 5.52 7.00 -12.03
CA HIS A 36 6.41 7.08 -13.18
C HIS A 36 7.24 8.37 -13.13
N LEU A 37 8.38 8.38 -13.81
CA LEU A 37 9.21 9.57 -13.92
C LEU A 37 8.47 10.66 -14.72
N SER A 38 8.50 11.90 -14.25
CA SER A 38 8.00 13.05 -15.00
C SER A 38 8.78 13.20 -16.31
N GLY A 39 8.07 13.45 -17.41
CA GLY A 39 8.66 13.65 -18.73
C GLY A 39 9.13 15.08 -19.00
N THR A 40 8.64 16.05 -18.23
CA THR A 40 8.80 17.48 -18.51
C THR A 40 9.42 18.27 -17.34
N PHE A 41 9.54 17.69 -16.14
CA PHE A 41 10.13 18.37 -15.00
C PHE A 41 11.61 18.70 -15.24
N PRO A 42 12.01 19.97 -15.12
CA PRO A 42 13.37 20.39 -15.45
C PRO A 42 14.34 20.12 -14.30
N GLY A 43 15.43 19.42 -14.61
CA GLY A 43 16.57 19.31 -13.70
C GLY A 43 16.29 18.52 -12.41
N PRO A 44 17.09 18.75 -11.36
CA PRO A 44 16.90 18.11 -10.07
C PRO A 44 15.65 18.60 -9.34
N CYS A 45 14.96 17.69 -8.68
CA CYS A 45 13.75 17.94 -7.93
C CYS A 45 14.06 18.21 -6.46
N PHE A 46 13.73 19.42 -5.99
CA PHE A 46 13.87 19.85 -4.59
C PHE A 46 12.59 20.47 -4.03
N ASP A 47 11.54 20.56 -4.84
CA ASP A 47 10.27 21.19 -4.51
C ASP A 47 9.13 20.28 -4.97
N ASP A 48 8.52 19.60 -4.01
CA ASP A 48 7.39 18.69 -4.25
C ASP A 48 6.20 19.41 -4.88
N TYR A 49 5.97 20.68 -4.54
CA TYR A 49 4.85 21.44 -5.07
C TYR A 49 5.04 21.74 -6.56
N LEU A 50 6.26 22.11 -6.98
CA LEU A 50 6.57 22.26 -8.40
C LEU A 50 6.48 20.94 -9.15
N CYS A 51 6.90 19.83 -8.53
CA CYS A 51 6.78 18.50 -9.11
C CYS A 51 5.31 18.11 -9.30
N GLU A 52 4.47 18.31 -8.27
CA GLU A 52 3.04 18.05 -8.34
C GLU A 52 2.37 18.86 -9.45
N LEU A 53 2.58 20.17 -9.51
CA LEU A 53 2.02 21.01 -10.57
C LEU A 53 2.45 20.57 -11.97
N THR A 54 3.71 20.16 -12.13
CA THR A 54 4.22 19.65 -13.40
C THR A 54 3.51 18.36 -13.79
N CYS A 55 3.40 17.41 -12.86
CA CYS A 55 2.71 16.15 -13.07
C CYS A 55 1.23 16.34 -13.43
N LEU A 56 0.52 17.24 -12.75
CA LEU A 56 -0.87 17.56 -13.05
C LEU A 56 -1.05 18.22 -14.43
N HIS A 57 -0.02 18.91 -14.94
CA HIS A 57 -0.01 19.45 -16.30
C HIS A 57 0.34 18.41 -17.38
N GLU A 58 1.16 17.40 -17.05
CA GLU A 58 1.56 16.36 -18.00
C GLU A 58 0.41 15.46 -18.43
N SER A 59 -0.51 15.14 -17.52
CA SER A 59 -1.66 14.28 -17.81
C SER A 59 -2.78 14.49 -16.80
N VAL A 60 -4.03 14.36 -17.27
CA VAL A 60 -5.22 14.32 -16.43
C VAL A 60 -5.33 13.04 -15.59
N ASP A 61 -4.56 12.00 -15.94
CA ASP A 61 -4.51 10.74 -15.19
C ASP A 61 -3.58 10.82 -13.97
N ASN A 62 -2.70 11.82 -13.93
CA ASN A 62 -1.82 12.08 -12.79
C ASN A 62 -2.64 12.70 -11.66
N ILE A 63 -2.48 12.16 -10.45
CA ILE A 63 -3.21 12.60 -9.26
C ILE A 63 -2.34 13.32 -8.24
N MET A 64 -1.02 13.18 -8.34
CA MET A 64 -0.04 13.93 -7.55
C MET A 64 1.36 13.81 -8.19
N GLY A 65 2.35 14.50 -7.62
CA GLY A 65 3.76 14.30 -7.89
C GLY A 65 4.61 14.55 -6.64
N ALA A 66 5.79 13.93 -6.55
CA ALA A 66 6.73 14.14 -5.47
C ALA A 66 8.19 13.97 -5.93
N CYS A 67 9.09 14.68 -5.29
CA CYS A 67 10.52 14.48 -5.45
C CYS A 67 10.96 13.20 -4.76
N SER A 68 11.84 12.45 -5.43
CA SER A 68 12.48 11.28 -4.84
C SER A 68 13.68 11.69 -3.99
N ASP A 69 13.62 11.42 -2.69
CA ASP A 69 14.66 11.72 -1.70
C ASP A 69 16.07 11.21 -2.08
N TRP A 70 16.15 10.13 -2.86
CA TRP A 70 17.42 9.48 -3.23
C TRP A 70 17.89 9.76 -4.67
N ALA A 71 17.02 10.32 -5.52
CA ALA A 71 17.31 10.48 -6.95
C ALA A 71 17.27 11.93 -7.43
N GLU A 72 16.74 12.85 -6.61
CA GLU A 72 16.44 14.24 -7.00
C GLU A 72 15.63 14.26 -8.31
N LYS A 73 14.73 13.30 -8.48
CA LYS A 73 13.87 13.16 -9.66
C LYS A 73 12.43 13.38 -9.27
N CYS A 74 11.67 14.04 -10.13
CA CYS A 74 10.23 14.19 -9.98
C CYS A 74 9.52 12.93 -10.49
N TYR A 75 8.69 12.33 -9.63
CA TYR A 75 7.83 11.20 -9.98
C TYR A 75 6.37 11.62 -9.91
N CYS A 76 5.63 11.33 -10.98
CA CYS A 76 4.18 11.49 -11.06
C CYS A 76 3.50 10.23 -10.59
N VAL A 77 2.35 10.38 -9.94
CA VAL A 77 1.57 9.27 -9.40
C VAL A 77 0.23 9.19 -10.10
N THR A 78 -0.17 7.99 -10.49
CA THR A 78 -1.44 7.68 -11.15
C THR A 78 -2.22 6.62 -10.37
N ARG A 79 -3.50 6.48 -10.68
CA ARG A 79 -4.26 5.31 -10.23
C ARG A 79 -3.83 4.11 -11.07
N CYS A 80 -3.36 3.05 -10.43
CA CYS A 80 -3.10 1.82 -11.15
C CYS A 80 -4.41 1.28 -11.75
N PRO A 81 -4.37 0.73 -12.98
CA PRO A 81 -5.47 -0.07 -13.46
C PRO A 81 -5.66 -1.27 -12.50
N PRO A 82 -6.91 -1.69 -12.25
CA PRO A 82 -7.15 -2.87 -11.43
C PRO A 82 -6.44 -4.08 -12.06
N PRO A 83 -6.03 -5.07 -11.26
CA PRO A 83 -5.29 -6.21 -11.76
C PRO A 83 -6.20 -6.96 -12.74
N ALA A 84 -5.64 -7.31 -13.90
CA ALA A 84 -6.38 -8.03 -14.94
C ALA A 84 -6.98 -9.32 -14.35
N SER A 85 -8.31 -9.40 -14.38
CA SER A 85 -9.07 -10.60 -13.97
C SER A 85 -9.11 -11.64 -15.08
#